data_AF-A0A0Q9N7C5-F1
#
_entry.id   AF-A0A0Q9N7C5-F1
#
_cell.length_a   1.000
_cell.length_b   1.000
_cell.length_c   1.000
_cell.angle_alpha   90.00
_cell.angle_beta   90.00
_cell.angle_gamma   90.00
#
_symmetry.space_group_name_H-M   'P 1'
#
loop_
_entity.id
_entity.type
_entity.pdbx_description
1 polymer ?
#
loop_
_entity_poly.entity_id
_entity_poly.type
_entity_poly.pdbx_seq_one_letter_code
_entity_poly.pdbx_strand_id
1 'polypeptide(L)' 'MWELMLATEQLEVYMDEVNLRLEIRLKSERDSSPITIRMNHTDLTQLIYTLLEINRSFRGDIPFFHTKKLPSKA' A
#
# COMPACT_ATOMS: atom_id res chain seq x y z
N MET A 1 -0.89 18.17 -11.00
CA MET A 1 0.44 18.28 -10.37
C MET A 1 0.41 17.31 -9.20
N TRP A 2 1.45 16.47 -9.03
CA TRP A 2 1.46 15.53 -7.92
C TRP A 2 1.83 16.25 -6.63
N GLU A 3 0.95 16.15 -5.63
CA GLU A 3 1.15 16.70 -4.30
C GLU A 3 1.38 15.57 -3.29
N LEU A 4 2.41 15.70 -2.46
CA LEU A 4 2.73 14.74 -1.43
C LEU A 4 1.74 14.91 -0.25
N MET A 5 0.97 13.86 0.02
CA MET A 5 -0.07 13.86 1.06
C MET A 5 0.40 13.16 2.34
N LEU A 6 1.22 12.12 2.21
CA LEU A 6 1.76 11.36 3.34
C LEU A 6 3.15 10.86 2.98
N ALA A 7 4.09 10.97 3.93
CA ALA A 7 5.40 10.35 3.82
C ALA A 7 5.78 9.69 5.16
N THR A 8 6.15 8.42 5.08
CA THR A 8 6.79 7.65 6.15
C THR A 8 8.08 7.02 5.60
N GLU A 9 8.79 6.28 6.44
CA GLU A 9 9.99 5.55 6.04
C GLU A 9 9.70 4.48 4.97
N GLN A 10 8.49 3.90 4.97
CA GLN A 10 8.13 2.77 4.10
C GLN A 10 7.09 3.13 3.03
N LEU A 11 6.41 4.28 3.16
CA LEU A 11 5.23 4.61 2.36
C LEU A 11 5.23 6.10 2.01
N GLU A 12 5.01 6.42 0.74
CA GLU A 12 4.61 7.77 0.31
C GLU A 12 3.28 7.70 -0.43
N VAL A 13 2.45 8.70 -0.24
CA VAL A 13 1.18 8.87 -0.95
C VAL A 13 1.17 10.24 -1.61
N TYR A 14 0.94 10.26 -2.92
CA TYR A 14 0.80 11.46 -3.71
C TYR A 14 -0.59 11.50 -4.36
N MET A 15 -1.09 12.71 -4.57
CA MET A 15 -2.35 12.96 -5.27
C MET A 15 -2.13 13.91 -6.45
N ASP A 16 -2.70 13.58 -7.60
CA ASP A 16 -2.83 14.50 -8.73
C ASP A 16 -4.27 15.00 -8.78
N GLU A 17 -4.52 16.16 -8.16
CA GLU A 17 -5.86 16.71 -8.00
C GLU A 17 -6.56 16.99 -9.34
N VAL A 18 -5.79 17.36 -10.37
CA VAL A 18 -6.32 17.68 -11.70
C VAL A 18 -6.91 16.45 -12.36
N ASN A 19 -6.25 15.30 -12.20
CA ASN A 19 -6.64 14.05 -12.85
C ASN A 19 -7.34 13.07 -11.89
N LEU A 20 -7.53 13.46 -10.63
CA LEU A 20 -8.09 12.64 -9.55
C LEU A 20 -7.40 11.27 -9.45
N ARG A 21 -6.06 11.28 -9.47
CA ARG A 21 -5.23 10.07 -9.37
C ARG A 21 -4.47 10.03 -8.06
N LEU A 22 -4.29 8.82 -7.55
CA LEU A 22 -3.45 8.53 -6.39
C LEU A 22 -2.21 7.76 -6.84
N GLU A 23 -1.05 8.12 -6.30
CA GLU A 23 0.19 7.35 -6.45
C GLU A 23 0.69 6.94 -5.07
N ILE A 24 0.93 5.66 -4.89
CA ILE A 24 1.50 5.09 -3.68
C ILE A 24 2.90 4.60 -4.02
N ARG A 25 3.92 5.04 -3.28
CA ARG A 25 5.29 4.54 -3.38
C ARG A 25 5.63 3.76 -2.13
N LEU A 26 5.92 2.47 -2.28
CA LEU A 26 6.40 1.61 -1.21
C LEU A 26 7.93 1.57 -1.26
N LYS A 27 8.56 2.05 -0.19
CA LYS A 27 10.01 2.01 -0.03
C LYS A 27 10.39 0.67 0.59
N SER A 28 11.25 -0.08 -0.09
CA SER A 28 11.81 -1.34 0.37
C SER A 28 13.26 -1.10 0.75
N GLU A 29 13.69 -1.51 1.95
CA GLU A 29 15.11 -1.46 2.32
C GLU A 29 15.99 -2.37 1.43
N ARG A 30 15.37 -3.33 0.74
CA ARG A 30 16.06 -4.31 -0.09
C ARG A 30 16.20 -3.89 -1.54
N ASP A 31 15.34 -3.00 -2.03
CA ASP A 31 15.29 -2.61 -3.44
C ASP A 31 15.67 -1.13 -3.58
N SER A 32 16.56 -0.84 -4.52
CA SER A 32 17.04 0.52 -4.78
C SER A 32 15.98 1.46 -5.36
N SER A 33 14.84 0.91 -5.82
CA SER A 33 13.74 1.67 -6.42
C SER A 33 12.42 1.37 -5.73
N PRO A 34 11.63 2.40 -5.37
CA PRO A 34 10.35 2.20 -4.72
C PRO A 34 9.33 1.56 -5.68
N ILE A 35 8.54 0.61 -5.16
CA ILE A 35 7.40 0.06 -5.89
C ILE A 35 6.36 1.16 -5.99
N THR A 36 6.02 1.56 -7.21
CA THR A 36 5.06 2.63 -7.47
C THR A 36 3.76 2.06 -8.00
N ILE A 37 2.65 2.36 -7.32
CA ILE A 37 1.30 1.95 -7.68
C ILE A 37 0.51 3.22 -8.00
N ARG A 38 -0.11 3.27 -9.18
CA ARG A 38 -0.98 4.38 -9.60
C ARG A 38 -2.40 3.89 -9.74
N MET A 39 -3.34 4.66 -9.18
CA MET A 39 -4.75 4.30 -9.15
C MET A 39 -5.60 5.50 -9.54
N ASN A 40 -6.65 5.24 -10.30
CA ASN A 40 -7.74 6.19 -10.47
C ASN A 40 -8.76 6.07 -9.33
N HIS A 41 -9.81 6.88 -9.36
CA HIS A 41 -10.87 6.86 -8.34
C HIS A 41 -11.56 5.49 -8.20
N THR A 42 -11.82 4.78 -9.29
CA THR A 42 -12.45 3.45 -9.29
C THR A 42 -11.55 2.42 -8.62
N ASP A 43 -10.27 2.37 -9.01
CA ASP A 43 -9.30 1.43 -8.44
C ASP A 43 -9.14 1.67 -6.93
N LEU A 44 -9.03 2.93 -6.52
CA LEU A 44 -8.92 3.33 -5.11
C LEU A 44 -10.17 2.91 -4.32
N THR A 45 -11.35 3.18 -4.87
CA THR A 45 -12.62 2.82 -4.23
C THR A 45 -12.70 1.31 -4.03
N GLN A 46 -12.38 0.52 -5.06
CA GLN A 46 -12.37 -0.93 -4.97
C GLN A 46 -11.35 -1.44 -3.94
N LEU A 47 -10.14 -0.86 -3.91
CA LEU A 47 -9.12 -1.21 -2.92
C LEU A 47 -9.60 -0.93 -1.49
N ILE A 48 -10.20 0.24 -1.24
CA ILE A 48 -10.73 0.60 0.08
C ILE A 48 -11.81 -0.40 0.52
N TYR A 49 -12.77 -0.71 -0.36
CA TYR A 49 -13.79 -1.71 -0.05
C TYR A 49 -13.19 -3.08 0.25
N THR A 50 -12.21 -3.51 -0.54
CA THR A 50 -11.51 -4.78 -0.34
C THR A 50 -10.80 -4.80 1.02
N LEU A 51 -10.09 -3.73 1.38
CA LEU A 51 -9.40 -3.63 2.68
C LEU A 51 -10.39 -3.62 3.86
N LEU A 52 -11.53 -2.94 3.73
CA LEU A 52 -12.59 -2.94 4.74
C LEU A 52 -13.24 -4.31 4.90
N GLU A 53 -13.49 -5.03 3.81
CA GLU A 53 -14.02 -6.39 3.84
C GLU A 53 -13.04 -7.37 4.47
N ILE A 54 -11.76 -7.26 4.10
CA ILE A 54 -10.66 -7.99 4.73
C ILE A 54 -10.63 -7.70 6.23
N ASN A 55 -10.69 -6.43 6.64
CA ASN A 55 -10.71 -6.02 8.06
C ASN A 55 -11.91 -6.60 8.83
N ARG A 56 -13.11 -6.60 8.24
CA ARG A 56 -14.32 -7.21 8.81
C ARG A 56 -14.23 -8.72 8.92
N SER A 57 -13.50 -9.35 7.99
CA SER A 57 -13.32 -10.80 7.94
C SER A 57 -12.26 -11.29 8.93
N PHE A 58 -11.37 -10.41 9.40
CA PHE A 58 -10.45 -10.77 10.47
C PHE A 58 -11.16 -10.86 11.80
N ARG A 59 -11.16 -12.06 12.37
CA ARG A 59 -11.16 -12.18 13.82
C ARG A 59 -9.75 -11.81 14.29
N GLY A 60 -9.64 -10.82 15.17
CA GLY A 60 -8.38 -10.23 15.63
C GLY A 60 -7.42 -11.19 16.36
N ASP A 61 -7.79 -12.46 16.48
CA ASP A 61 -7.01 -13.56 17.05
C ASP A 61 -6.18 -14.34 16.00
N ILE A 62 -6.37 -14.11 14.70
CA ILE A 62 -5.64 -14.81 13.63
C ILE A 62 -4.73 -13.83 12.87
N PRO A 63 -3.40 -14.01 12.93
CA PRO A 63 -2.47 -13.19 12.15
C PRO A 63 -2.69 -13.37 10.64
N PHE A 64 -2.97 -12.28 9.92
CA PHE A 64 -3.16 -12.31 8.46
C PHE A 64 -1.91 -12.73 7.70
N PHE A 65 -0.74 -12.30 8.18
CA PHE A 65 0.52 -12.66 7.57
C PHE A 65 0.92 -14.03 8.09
N HIS A 66 0.79 -15.07 7.26
CA HIS A 66 1.61 -16.26 7.47
C HIS A 66 3.05 -15.80 7.44
N THR A 67 3.72 -15.83 8.59
CA THR A 67 5.17 -15.76 8.67
C THR A 67 5.71 -16.96 7.88
N LYS A 68 5.83 -16.83 6.55
CA LYS A 68 6.83 -17.59 5.83
C LYS A 68 8.11 -17.20 6.54
N LYS A 69 8.65 -18.12 7.33
CA LYS A 69 10.02 -18.01 7.85
C LYS A 69 10.85 -17.71 6.62
N LEU A 70 11.26 -16.45 6.46
CA LEU A 70 12.27 -16.07 5.50
C LEU A 70 13.45 -16.99 5.82
N PRO A 71 13.96 -17.78 4.85
CA PRO A 71 15.07 -18.67 5.14
C PRO A 71 16.17 -17.84 5.78
N SER A 72 16.57 -18.22 7.00
CA SER A 72 17.75 -17.63 7.63
C SER A 72 18.88 -17.80 6.63
N LYS A 73 19.55 -16.70 6.28
CA LYS A 73 20.79 -16.77 5.49
C LYS A 73 21.69 -17.84 6.13
N ALA A 74 21.91 -18.92 5.40
CA ALA A 74 23.03 -19.84 5.60
C ALA A 74 24.20 -19.33 4.75
#